data_AF-A0A522A4P6-F1
#
_entry.id   AF-A0A522A4P6-F1
#
_cell.length_a   1.000
_cell.length_b   1.000
_cell.length_c   1.000
_cell.angle_alpha   90.00
_cell.angle_beta   90.00
_cell.angle_gamma   90.00
#
_symmetry.space_group_name_H-M   'P 1'
#
loop_
_entity.id
_entity.type
_entity.pdbx_description
1 polymer ?
#
loop_
_entity_poly.entity_id
_entity_poly.type
_entity_poly.pdbx_seq_one_letter_code
_entity_poly.pdbx_strand_id
1 'polypeptide(L)'
;MGSRSHGFPSPLLDWSQSYRVAAFFAFKEVLADNVAIYVFSERPKNIKVGSSDAPYIYGLGPNVKAHPRHFLQKSEYTMCCLFKDDQIQVTSHQDVFADATNDQDVVWKFVIPSSERIKVLQMFDDFNLNAYSLFGTEESLLETIAMRELF
;
A
#
# COMPACT_ATOMS: atom_id res chain seq x y z
N MET A 1 4.02 2.94 6.06
CA MET A 1 4.29 2.19 4.82
C MET A 1 5.47 1.29 5.12
N GLY A 2 5.22 0.01 5.36
CA GLY A 2 6.24 -0.95 5.81
C GLY A 2 6.83 -1.70 4.61
N SER A 3 8.12 -1.51 4.34
CA SER A 3 8.86 -2.21 3.30
C SER A 3 9.19 -3.64 3.76
N ARG A 4 8.79 -4.65 2.96
CA ARG A 4 9.19 -6.05 3.15
C ARG A 4 10.59 -6.31 2.61
N SER A 5 11.61 -5.95 3.38
CA SER A 5 12.95 -6.53 3.23
C SER A 5 13.80 -6.13 4.42
N HIS A 6 14.74 -6.99 4.79
CA HIS A 6 15.69 -6.83 5.87
C HIS A 6 16.67 -5.65 5.62
N GLY A 7 16.19 -4.41 5.72
CA GLY A 7 17.01 -3.19 5.70
C GLY A 7 17.56 -2.75 4.35
N PHE A 8 17.19 -3.40 3.23
CA PHE A 8 17.53 -2.91 1.89
C PHE A 8 16.40 -2.04 1.35
N PRO A 9 16.63 -0.74 1.04
CA PRO A 9 15.62 0.10 0.43
C PRO A 9 15.28 -0.48 -0.94
N SER A 10 14.14 -1.15 -1.02
CA SER A 10 13.56 -1.54 -2.29
C SER A 10 13.02 -0.27 -2.94
N PRO A 11 13.28 -0.05 -4.24
CA PRO A 11 12.67 1.05 -4.96
C PRO A 11 11.16 0.86 -5.20
N LEU A 12 10.65 -0.33 -4.84
CA LEU A 12 9.26 -0.70 -4.98
C LEU A 12 8.45 -0.18 -3.80
N LEU A 13 7.30 0.39 -4.13
CA LEU A 13 6.28 0.78 -3.18
C LEU A 13 5.11 -0.20 -3.26
N ASP A 14 4.77 -0.78 -2.11
CA ASP A 14 3.72 -1.79 -1.98
C ASP A 14 2.35 -1.10 -1.78
N TRP A 15 1.37 -1.52 -2.56
CA TRP A 15 -0.02 -1.08 -2.52
C TRP A 15 -0.97 -2.27 -2.35
N SER A 16 -2.23 -1.97 -2.03
CA SER A 16 -3.32 -2.94 -2.14
C SER A 16 -4.45 -2.33 -2.97
N GLN A 17 -5.02 -3.11 -3.88
CA GLN A 17 -6.23 -2.72 -4.61
C GLN A 17 -7.47 -2.66 -3.69
N SER A 18 -7.40 -3.22 -2.48
CA SER A 18 -8.52 -3.22 -1.52
C SER A 18 -8.28 -2.21 -0.41
N TYR A 19 -9.15 -1.21 -0.32
CA TYR A 19 -9.12 -0.25 0.79
C TYR A 19 -9.25 -0.95 2.16
N ARG A 20 -9.99 -2.06 2.24
CA ARG A 20 -10.15 -2.82 3.49
C ARG A 20 -8.86 -3.49 3.91
N VAL A 21 -8.13 -4.08 2.95
CA VAL A 21 -6.84 -4.72 3.22
C VAL A 21 -5.82 -3.65 3.63
N ALA A 22 -5.74 -2.53 2.90
CA ALA A 22 -4.86 -1.42 3.24
C ALA A 22 -5.16 -0.87 4.65
N ALA A 23 -6.44 -0.65 4.96
CA ALA A 23 -6.86 -0.21 6.28
C ALA A 23 -6.55 -1.24 7.38
N PHE A 24 -6.78 -2.53 7.12
CA PHE A 24 -6.43 -3.60 8.07
C PHE A 24 -4.95 -3.50 8.45
N PHE A 25 -4.04 -3.42 7.47
CA PHE A 25 -2.60 -3.27 7.74
C PHE A 25 -2.27 -1.99 8.51
N ALA A 26 -2.95 -0.90 8.19
CA ALA A 26 -2.73 0.38 8.86
C ALA A 26 -3.14 0.35 10.34
N PHE A 27 -4.21 -0.39 10.69
CA PHE A 27 -4.69 -0.53 12.07
C PHE A 27 -4.13 -1.75 12.81
N LYS A 28 -3.54 -2.73 12.12
CA LYS A 28 -2.97 -3.93 12.71
C LYS A 28 -1.91 -3.57 13.76
N GLU A 29 -0.94 -2.76 13.35
CA GLU A 29 0.21 -2.34 14.14
C GLU A 29 0.18 -0.81 14.32
N VAL A 30 -0.53 -0.37 15.36
CA VAL A 30 -0.57 1.04 15.73
C VAL A 30 0.66 1.38 16.56
N LEU A 31 1.52 2.25 16.01
CA LEU A 31 2.72 2.76 16.69
C LEU A 31 2.59 4.22 17.14
N ALA A 32 1.50 4.90 16.76
CA ALA A 32 1.29 6.33 17.00
C ALA A 32 -0.20 6.64 17.24
N ASP A 33 -0.49 7.86 17.67
CA ASP A 33 -1.86 8.33 17.94
C ASP A 33 -2.73 8.40 16.67
N ASN A 34 -2.11 8.46 15.50
CA ASN A 34 -2.79 8.53 14.23
C ASN A 34 -2.21 7.52 13.24
N VAL A 35 -3.10 6.97 12.42
CA VAL A 35 -2.79 6.07 11.32
C VAL A 35 -3.00 6.81 10.01
N ALA A 36 -2.09 6.62 9.05
CA ALA A 36 -2.20 7.20 7.72
C ALA A 36 -2.44 6.13 6.66
N ILE A 37 -3.49 6.32 5.85
CA ILE A 37 -3.80 5.49 4.68
C ILE A 37 -3.57 6.35 3.44
N TYR A 38 -2.74 5.87 2.52
CA TYR A 38 -2.48 6.53 1.25
C TYR A 38 -3.29 5.84 0.14
N VAL A 39 -3.93 6.64 -0.70
CA VAL A 39 -4.67 6.17 -1.88
C VAL A 39 -4.01 6.77 -3.10
N PHE A 40 -3.60 5.92 -4.03
CA PHE A 40 -2.96 6.32 -5.28
C PHE A 40 -3.90 6.08 -6.47
N SER A 41 -3.99 7.06 -7.36
CA SER A 41 -4.67 6.95 -8.65
C SER A 41 -3.70 7.39 -9.75
N GLU A 42 -3.33 6.45 -10.61
CA GLU A 42 -2.34 6.66 -11.67
C GLU A 42 -2.88 7.47 -12.87
N ARG A 43 -4.20 7.52 -13.07
CA ARG A 43 -4.85 8.12 -14.26
C ARG A 43 -6.26 8.63 -13.96
N PRO A 44 -6.45 9.63 -13.07
CA PRO A 44 -7.79 10.11 -12.74
C PRO A 44 -8.51 10.75 -13.94
N LYS A 45 -7.77 11.24 -14.94
CA LYS A 45 -8.30 11.80 -16.20
C LYS A 45 -8.11 10.91 -17.42
N ASN A 46 -7.80 9.62 -17.23
CA ASN A 46 -7.59 8.57 -18.26
C ASN A 46 -6.40 8.75 -19.23
N ILE A 47 -5.72 9.89 -19.27
CA ILE A 47 -4.55 10.10 -20.13
C ILE A 47 -3.30 10.15 -19.25
N LYS A 48 -2.31 9.32 -19.58
CA LYS A 48 -0.96 9.38 -19.00
C LYS A 48 0.03 9.78 -20.09
N VAL A 49 0.76 10.86 -19.86
CA VAL A 49 1.79 11.38 -20.76
C VAL A 49 3.12 11.28 -20.03
N GLY A 50 4.05 10.52 -20.60
CA GLY A 50 5.43 10.48 -20.12
C GLY A 50 6.28 11.54 -20.79
N SER A 51 7.27 12.07 -20.08
CA SER A 51 8.37 12.85 -20.62
C SER A 51 9.68 12.16 -20.24
N SER A 52 10.73 12.27 -21.07
CA SER A 52 12.06 11.80 -20.68
C SER A 52 12.57 12.55 -19.45
N ASP A 53 12.25 13.84 -19.35
CA ASP A 53 12.92 14.75 -18.42
C ASP A 53 12.21 14.88 -17.06
N ALA A 54 11.20 14.06 -16.80
CA ALA A 54 10.40 14.11 -15.56
C ALA A 54 10.25 12.71 -14.92
N PRO A 55 10.34 12.61 -13.57
CA PRO A 55 10.00 11.39 -12.86
C PRO A 55 8.57 10.94 -13.15
N TYR A 56 8.37 9.64 -13.34
CA TYR A 56 7.03 9.05 -13.52
C TYR A 56 6.88 7.77 -12.71
N ILE A 57 5.65 7.48 -12.29
CA ILE A 57 5.33 6.24 -11.57
C ILE A 57 4.96 5.15 -12.57
N TYR A 58 5.54 3.97 -12.40
CA TYR A 58 5.30 2.79 -13.20
C TYR A 58 4.68 1.69 -12.34
N GLY A 59 3.49 1.22 -12.73
CA GLY A 59 2.83 0.06 -12.10
C GLY A 59 3.42 -1.26 -12.57
N LEU A 60 3.68 -2.17 -11.62
CA LEU A 60 4.21 -3.52 -11.84
C LEU A 60 3.10 -4.55 -11.53
N GLY A 61 2.13 -4.65 -12.44
CA GLY A 61 0.95 -5.50 -12.30
C GLY A 61 0.10 -5.51 -13.58
N PRO A 62 -1.04 -6.22 -13.63
CA PRO A 62 -1.69 -6.97 -12.56
C PRO A 62 -1.40 -8.49 -12.57
N ASN A 63 -0.81 -9.02 -13.65
CA ASN A 63 -0.64 -10.46 -13.85
C ASN A 63 0.81 -10.88 -13.58
N VAL A 64 1.13 -11.08 -12.30
CA VAL A 64 2.43 -11.58 -11.86
C VAL A 64 2.29 -12.97 -11.26
N LYS A 65 3.23 -13.87 -11.60
CA LYS A 65 3.34 -15.15 -10.91
C LYS A 65 3.90 -14.89 -9.51
N ALA A 66 3.04 -14.94 -8.51
CA ALA A 66 3.37 -14.57 -7.15
C ALA A 66 2.91 -15.61 -6.13
N HIS A 67 3.38 -15.47 -4.89
CA HIS A 67 2.93 -16.28 -3.76
C HIS A 67 1.42 -16.08 -3.49
N PRO A 68 0.66 -17.08 -3.02
CA PRO A 68 -0.79 -16.94 -2.70
C PRO A 68 -1.15 -15.69 -1.88
N ARG A 69 -0.26 -15.31 -0.96
CA ARG A 69 -0.37 -14.09 -0.14
C ARG A 69 -0.51 -12.81 -0.96
N HIS A 70 0.16 -12.70 -2.11
CA HIS A 70 0.04 -11.54 -3.01
C HIS A 70 -1.41 -11.35 -3.47
N PHE A 71 -2.10 -12.45 -3.80
CA PHE A 71 -3.50 -12.42 -4.22
C PHE A 71 -4.45 -12.15 -3.06
N LEU A 72 -4.23 -12.78 -1.90
CA LEU A 72 -5.05 -12.55 -0.68
C LEU A 72 -4.97 -11.10 -0.22
N GLN A 73 -3.79 -10.49 -0.30
CA GLN A 73 -3.56 -9.10 0.08
C GLN A 73 -3.93 -8.10 -1.04
N LYS A 74 -4.36 -8.60 -2.20
CA LYS A 74 -4.56 -7.82 -3.44
C LYS A 74 -3.41 -6.85 -3.70
N SER A 75 -2.19 -7.34 -3.52
CA SER A 75 -0.99 -6.53 -3.56
C SER A 75 -0.71 -6.03 -4.97
N GLU A 76 -0.28 -4.77 -5.07
CA GLU A 76 0.20 -4.12 -6.28
C GLU A 76 1.51 -3.43 -5.95
N TYR A 77 2.36 -3.21 -6.97
CA TYR A 77 3.65 -2.59 -6.76
C TYR A 77 3.84 -1.44 -7.74
N THR A 78 4.45 -0.36 -7.28
CA THR A 78 4.90 0.73 -8.15
C THR A 78 6.38 1.00 -7.99
N MET A 79 7.00 1.48 -9.05
CA MET A 79 8.37 1.98 -9.09
C MET A 79 8.35 3.39 -9.66
N CYS A 80 9.22 4.28 -9.19
CA CYS A 80 9.39 5.58 -9.80
C CYS A 80 10.69 5.64 -10.61
N CYS A 81 10.56 6.07 -11.87
CA CYS A 81 11.63 6.09 -12.85
C CYS A 81 11.80 7.47 -13.48
N LEU A 82 13.03 7.81 -13.84
CA LEU A 82 13.40 8.98 -14.62
C LEU A 82 14.28 8.52 -15.79
N PHE A 83 14.01 8.98 -17.01
CA PHE A 83 14.83 8.64 -18.17
C PHE A 83 15.84 9.75 -18.45
N LYS A 84 17.09 9.55 -18.06
CA LYS A 84 18.13 10.57 -18.19
C LYS A 84 19.39 9.97 -18.81
N ASP A 85 20.00 10.70 -19.76
CA ASP A 85 21.24 10.31 -20.43
C ASP A 85 21.17 8.90 -21.06
N ASP A 86 20.06 8.60 -21.74
CA ASP A 86 19.73 7.28 -22.32
C ASP A 86 19.66 6.11 -21.32
N GLN A 87 19.48 6.42 -20.03
CA GLN A 87 19.36 5.42 -18.96
C GLN A 87 18.12 5.63 -18.10
N ILE A 88 17.54 4.53 -17.61
CA ILE A 88 16.47 4.56 -16.61
C ILE A 88 17.11 4.63 -15.23
N GLN A 89 16.91 5.75 -14.54
CA GLN A 89 17.29 5.94 -13.15
C GLN A 89 16.06 5.77 -12.26
N VAL A 90 16.22 5.01 -11.18
CA VAL A 90 15.18 4.88 -10.16
C VAL A 90 15.23 6.11 -9.24
N THR A 91 14.08 6.71 -8.98
CA THR A 91 13.98 7.89 -8.10
C THR A 91 12.90 7.74 -7.03
N SER A 92 12.74 8.76 -6.19
CA SER A 92 11.74 8.77 -5.12
C SER A 92 10.35 9.04 -5.66
N HIS A 93 9.35 8.29 -5.17
CA HIS A 93 7.94 8.59 -5.42
C HIS A 93 7.54 9.98 -4.89
N GLN A 94 8.27 10.50 -3.89
CA GLN A 94 8.01 11.85 -3.35
C GLN A 94 8.25 12.95 -4.38
N ASP A 95 9.18 12.74 -5.33
CA ASP A 95 9.49 13.74 -6.36
C ASP A 95 8.29 13.92 -7.30
N VAL A 96 7.57 12.83 -7.61
CA VAL A 96 6.35 12.85 -8.40
C VAL A 96 5.19 13.44 -7.60
N PHE A 97 5.05 13.07 -6.32
CA PHE A 97 3.95 13.54 -5.48
C PHE A 97 4.07 15.03 -5.09
N ALA A 98 5.29 15.58 -5.09
CA ALA A 98 5.52 16.99 -4.82
C ALA A 98 5.20 17.89 -6.03
N ASP A 99 5.11 17.32 -7.23
CA ASP A 99 4.77 18.07 -8.44
C ASP A 99 3.26 18.35 -8.50
N ALA A 100 2.87 19.54 -8.05
CA ALA A 100 1.48 20.00 -8.07
C ALA A 100 0.91 20.18 -9.49
N THR A 101 1.75 20.15 -10.53
CA THR A 101 1.29 20.21 -11.94
C THR A 101 0.93 18.85 -12.49
N ASN A 102 1.32 17.77 -11.80
CA ASN A 102 1.00 16.41 -12.20
C ASN A 102 -0.46 16.07 -11.83
N ASP A 103 -1.32 15.99 -12.84
CA ASP A 103 -2.71 15.58 -12.69
C ASP A 103 -2.96 14.11 -13.05
N GLN A 104 -1.88 13.35 -13.29
CA GLN A 104 -1.92 11.93 -13.66
C GLN A 104 -1.71 11.06 -12.42
N ASP A 105 -0.67 11.31 -11.63
CA ASP A 105 -0.30 10.46 -10.50
C ASP A 105 -0.75 11.09 -9.16
N VAL A 106 -2.06 11.03 -8.88
CA VAL A 106 -2.65 11.68 -7.70
C VAL A 106 -2.61 10.77 -6.47
N VAL A 107 -2.16 11.34 -5.34
CA VAL A 107 -2.17 10.67 -4.03
C VAL A 107 -2.99 11.45 -3.01
N TRP A 108 -3.88 10.75 -2.32
CA TRP A 108 -4.56 11.25 -1.13
C TRP A 108 -4.01 10.59 0.13
N LYS A 109 -3.89 11.37 1.20
CA LYS A 109 -3.52 10.89 2.53
C LYS A 109 -4.69 11.09 3.47
N PHE A 110 -5.23 9.99 3.99
CA PHE A 110 -6.24 10.01 5.03
C PHE A 110 -5.57 9.76 6.38
N VAL A 111 -5.77 10.66 7.32
CA VAL A 111 -5.26 10.54 8.70
C VAL A 111 -6.43 10.22 9.60
N ILE A 112 -6.34 9.11 10.31
CA ILE A 112 -7.42 8.58 11.16
C ILE A 112 -6.87 8.35 12.57
N PRO A 113 -7.58 8.74 13.63
CA PRO A 113 -7.17 8.44 15.01
C PRO A 113 -7.04 6.94 15.24
N SER A 114 -5.99 6.55 15.96
CA SER A 114 -5.77 5.14 16.31
C SER A 114 -6.80 4.59 17.30
N SER A 115 -7.55 5.47 17.97
CA SER A 115 -8.69 5.10 18.82
C SER A 115 -9.77 4.32 18.07
N GLU A 116 -9.88 4.48 16.74
CA GLU A 116 -10.83 3.71 15.92
C GLU A 116 -10.38 2.26 15.67
N ARG A 117 -9.18 1.85 16.11
CA ARG A 117 -8.58 0.53 15.83
C ARG A 117 -9.51 -0.64 16.11
N ILE A 118 -10.06 -0.74 17.33
CA ILE A 118 -10.89 -1.89 17.74
C ILE A 118 -12.12 -1.99 16.85
N LYS A 119 -12.83 -0.86 16.67
CA LYS A 119 -14.02 -0.77 15.81
C LYS A 119 -13.73 -1.17 14.36
N VAL A 120 -12.62 -0.70 13.80
CA VAL A 120 -12.23 -1.02 12.41
C VAL A 120 -11.87 -2.49 12.27
N LEU A 121 -11.07 -3.04 13.19
CA LEU A 121 -10.65 -4.45 13.13
C LEU A 121 -11.82 -5.41 13.37
N GLN A 122 -12.72 -5.08 14.30
CA GLN A 122 -13.96 -5.85 14.51
C GLN A 122 -14.83 -5.84 13.25
N MET A 123 -15.05 -4.66 12.66
CA MET A 123 -15.80 -4.53 11.40
C MET A 123 -15.18 -5.37 10.28
N PHE A 124 -13.86 -5.45 10.18
CA PHE A 124 -13.19 -6.26 9.17
C PHE A 124 -13.26 -7.76 9.45
N ASP A 125 -13.20 -8.17 10.72
CA ASP A 125 -13.36 -9.58 11.10
C ASP A 125 -14.76 -10.10 10.74
N ASP A 126 -15.81 -9.28 10.87
CA ASP A 126 -17.17 -9.60 10.41
C ASP A 126 -17.24 -9.90 8.90
N PHE A 127 -16.32 -9.35 8.11
CA PHE A 127 -16.16 -9.64 6.68
C PHE A 127 -15.09 -10.71 6.39
N ASN A 128 -14.68 -11.49 7.41
CA ASN A 128 -13.62 -12.49 7.33
C ASN A 128 -12.27 -11.93 6.87
N LEU A 129 -12.01 -10.65 7.15
CA LEU A 129 -10.74 -9.99 6.89
C LEU A 129 -9.97 -9.84 8.20
N ASN A 130 -9.10 -10.80 8.48
CA ASN A 130 -8.30 -10.88 9.69
C ASN A 130 -6.88 -11.38 9.38
N ALA A 131 -6.03 -11.46 10.40
CA ALA A 131 -4.65 -11.90 10.23
C ALA A 131 -4.60 -13.33 9.67
N TYR A 132 -5.49 -14.22 10.12
CA TYR A 132 -5.52 -15.59 9.61
C TYR A 132 -5.86 -15.66 8.12
N SER A 133 -6.91 -14.96 7.66
CA SER A 133 -7.30 -14.97 6.25
C SER A 133 -6.29 -14.32 5.31
N LEU A 134 -5.43 -13.41 5.81
CA LEU A 134 -4.40 -12.74 5.01
C LEU A 134 -3.04 -13.44 5.00
N PHE A 135 -2.69 -14.20 6.05
CA PHE A 135 -1.38 -14.82 6.20
C PHE A 135 -1.39 -16.34 6.19
N GLY A 136 -2.44 -16.97 6.71
CA GLY A 136 -2.62 -18.42 6.78
C GLY A 136 -1.62 -19.16 7.69
N THR A 137 -1.06 -18.50 8.71
CA THR A 137 -0.10 -19.11 9.63
C THR A 137 -0.71 -19.34 11.01
N GLU A 138 -0.09 -20.23 11.81
CA GLU A 138 -0.54 -20.47 13.19
C GLU A 138 -0.44 -19.21 14.06
N GLU A 139 0.64 -18.44 13.90
CA GLU A 139 0.80 -17.15 14.58
C GLU A 139 -0.34 -16.17 14.25
N SER A 140 -0.77 -16.12 12.98
CA SER A 140 -1.85 -15.22 12.56
C SER A 140 -3.23 -15.72 13.01
N LEU A 141 -3.39 -17.02 13.23
CA LEU A 141 -4.57 -17.59 13.89
C LEU A 141 -4.62 -17.15 15.36
N LEU A 142 -3.52 -17.30 16.10
CA LEU A 142 -3.44 -16.87 17.49
C LEU A 142 -3.68 -15.37 17.64
N GLU A 143 -3.11 -14.56 16.74
CA GLU A 143 -3.35 -13.12 16.69
C GLU A 143 -4.85 -12.80 16.50
N THR A 144 -5.52 -13.52 15.61
CA THR A 144 -6.95 -13.35 15.35
C THR A 144 -7.80 -13.70 16.59
N ILE A 145 -7.46 -14.80 17.28
CA ILE A 145 -8.13 -15.19 18.52
C ILE A 145 -7.92 -14.12 19.60
N ALA A 146 -6.67 -13.68 19.82
CA ALA A 146 -6.35 -12.66 20.81
C ALA A 146 -7.09 -11.34 20.54
N MET A 147 -7.24 -10.94 19.27
CA MET A 147 -7.99 -9.75 18.91
C MET A 147 -9.49 -9.85 19.23
N ARG A 148 -10.09 -11.05 19.09
CA ARG A 148 -11.51 -11.28 19.41
C ARG A 148 -11.83 -11.26 20.90
N GLU A 149 -10.84 -11.50 21.76
CA GLU A 149 -11.01 -11.38 23.22
C GLU A 149 -11.02 -9.91 23.69
N LEU A 150 -10.63 -8.95 22.83
CA LEU A 150 -10.55 -7.53 23.18
C LEU A 150 -11.86 -6.76 22.96
N PHE A 151 -12.86 -7.37 22.32
CA PHE A 151 -14.17 -6.78 22.05
C PHE A 151 -15.29 -7.79 22.32
#